data_AF-A0A921ZS94-F1
#
_entry.id   AF-A0A921ZS94-F1
#
_cell.length_a   1.000
_cell.length_b   1.000
_cell.length_c   1.000
_cell.angle_alpha   90.00
_cell.angle_beta   90.00
_cell.angle_gamma   90.00
#
_symmetry.space_group_name_H-M   'P 1'
#
loop_
_entity.id
_entity.type
_entity.pdbx_description
1 polymer ?
#
loop_
_entity_poly.entity_id
_entity_poly.type
_entity_poly.pdbx_seq_one_letter_code
_entity_poly.pdbx_strand_id
1 'polypeptide(L)'
;MSAVVLRAAARCTSSAAGGRMRAWRVHGYEPAEPRLEEARVPALRAPDELLVRVHAASVNPLDVAMLGGYGARVLNTLRAAEGGEGVEFPLVPGRDFVGVVERAGAAARLRRGERVWGVVPPHRQGTHAQYVVVRDSWVIDLAMFCNNYFHIIINMLPLNMSYHATMLIAVSKYL
;
A
#
# COMPACT_ATOMS: atom_id res chain seq x y z
N MET A 1 -15.24 13.68 -6.26
CA MET A 1 -15.22 12.38 -5.56
C MET A 1 -14.44 12.55 -4.27
N SER A 2 -15.08 12.35 -3.13
CA SER A 2 -14.45 12.49 -1.81
C SER A 2 -13.57 11.28 -1.51
N ALA A 3 -12.32 11.51 -1.12
CA ALA A 3 -11.40 10.44 -0.75
C ALA A 3 -11.64 9.99 0.69
N VAL A 4 -11.70 8.67 0.90
CA VAL A 4 -12.03 8.02 2.18
C VAL A 4 -10.79 7.36 2.75
N VAL A 5 -10.55 7.50 4.06
CA VAL A 5 -9.46 6.81 4.77
C VAL A 5 -9.99 5.48 5.32
N LEU A 6 -9.41 4.37 4.89
CA LEU A 6 -9.68 3.05 5.45
C LEU A 6 -8.74 2.82 6.64
N ARG A 7 -9.30 2.55 7.82
CA ARG A 7 -8.54 2.16 9.01
C ARG A 7 -8.51 0.64 9.16
N ALA A 8 -7.33 0.07 9.34
CA ALA A 8 -7.21 -1.34 9.68
C ALA A 8 -7.63 -1.56 11.14
N ALA A 9 -8.88 -1.95 11.37
CA ALA A 9 -9.35 -2.32 12.71
C ALA A 9 -8.93 -3.76 13.04
N ALA A 10 -7.78 -3.99 13.67
CA ALA A 10 -7.46 -5.34 14.17
C ALA A 10 -6.70 -5.34 15.49
N ARG A 11 -7.24 -6.12 16.44
CA ARG A 11 -6.57 -6.50 17.68
C ARG A 11 -5.31 -7.31 17.36
N CYS A 12 -4.24 -7.04 18.10
CA CYS A 12 -2.97 -7.76 18.06
C CYS A 12 -3.21 -9.27 18.23
N THR A 13 -2.85 -10.05 17.22
CA THR A 13 -2.46 -11.44 17.42
C THR A 13 -1.11 -11.64 16.74
N SER A 14 -0.14 -12.01 17.55
CA SER A 14 1.27 -12.13 17.22
C SER A 14 1.54 -13.36 16.36
N SER A 15 1.78 -13.16 15.05
CA SER A 15 2.81 -13.83 14.25
C SER A 15 2.60 -13.50 12.77
N ALA A 16 3.41 -12.59 12.23
CA ALA A 16 3.35 -12.16 10.83
C ALA A 16 4.13 -13.09 9.86
N ALA A 17 4.72 -14.18 10.36
CA ALA A 17 5.42 -15.15 9.52
C ALA A 17 4.54 -16.40 9.32
N GLY A 18 3.96 -16.53 8.13
CA GLY A 18 3.04 -17.63 7.79
C GLY A 18 1.57 -17.39 8.19
N GLY A 19 1.27 -16.21 8.75
CA GLY A 19 -0.08 -15.84 9.20
C GLY A 19 -1.05 -15.46 8.07
N ARG A 20 -2.34 -15.42 8.43
CA ARG A 20 -3.42 -14.86 7.59
C ARG A 20 -3.63 -13.40 7.96
N MET A 21 -4.08 -12.62 6.98
CA MET A 21 -4.49 -11.23 7.13
C MET A 21 -5.80 -10.99 6.41
N ARG A 22 -6.50 -9.92 6.75
CA ARG A 22 -7.63 -9.42 5.96
C ARG A 22 -7.16 -8.43 4.92
N ALA A 23 -7.71 -8.53 3.73
CA ALA A 23 -7.48 -7.62 2.62
C ALA A 23 -8.76 -7.43 1.81
N TRP A 24 -8.97 -6.22 1.30
CA TRP A 24 -9.95 -6.00 0.25
C TRP A 24 -9.39 -6.55 -1.06
N ARG A 25 -10.15 -7.41 -1.73
CA ARG A 25 -9.71 -8.10 -2.94
C ARG A 25 -10.79 -8.04 -4.00
N VAL A 26 -10.35 -7.95 -5.25
CA VAL A 26 -11.19 -8.17 -6.44
C VAL A 26 -10.66 -9.35 -7.23
N HIS A 27 -11.54 -10.04 -7.93
CA HIS A 27 -11.24 -11.27 -8.68
C HIS A 27 -11.46 -11.15 -10.19
N GLY A 28 -11.86 -9.96 -10.64
CA GLY A 28 -12.11 -9.65 -12.03
C GLY A 28 -12.34 -8.15 -12.18
N TYR A 29 -12.33 -7.70 -13.42
CA TYR A 29 -12.89 -6.40 -13.77
C TYR A 29 -14.40 -6.55 -13.94
N GLU A 30 -15.11 -5.48 -13.62
CA GLU A 30 -16.54 -5.22 -13.93
C GLU A 30 -17.53 -6.41 -13.94
N PRO A 31 -18.46 -6.47 -12.96
CA PRO A 31 -18.51 -5.65 -11.77
C PRO A 31 -17.35 -6.06 -10.84
N ALA A 32 -16.35 -5.18 -10.72
CA ALA A 32 -15.30 -5.35 -9.74
C ALA A 32 -15.89 -5.02 -8.37
N GLU A 33 -16.24 -6.05 -7.62
CA GLU A 33 -16.75 -5.91 -6.26
C GLU A 33 -15.62 -6.20 -5.27
N PRO A 34 -15.03 -5.19 -4.61
CA PRO A 34 -14.08 -5.43 -3.55
C PRO A 34 -14.74 -6.18 -2.40
N ARG A 35 -14.15 -7.31 -2.01
CA ARG A 35 -14.59 -8.12 -0.88
C ARG A 35 -13.52 -8.17 0.19
N LEU A 36 -13.91 -8.04 1.45
CA LEU A 36 -12.99 -8.20 2.56
C LEU A 36 -12.79 -9.70 2.82
N GLU A 37 -11.61 -10.20 2.51
CA GLU A 37 -11.29 -11.62 2.53
C GLU A 37 -10.04 -11.92 3.36
N GLU A 38 -9.89 -13.18 3.78
CA GLU A 38 -8.61 -13.67 4.28
C GLU A 38 -7.62 -13.86 3.12
N ALA A 39 -6.41 -13.36 3.31
CA ALA A 39 -5.26 -13.52 2.44
C ALA A 39 -4.05 -13.97 3.26
N ARG A 40 -3.03 -14.52 2.60
CA ARG A 40 -1.76 -14.79 3.26
C ARG A 40 -1.01 -13.48 3.49
N VAL A 41 -0.34 -13.36 4.63
CA VAL A 41 0.61 -12.27 4.84
C VAL A 41 1.74 -12.41 3.80
N PRO A 42 2.05 -11.36 3.02
CA PRO A 42 3.10 -11.43 2.02
C PRO A 42 4.48 -11.67 2.67
N ALA A 43 5.25 -12.55 2.08
CA ALA A 43 6.64 -12.81 2.48
C ALA A 43 7.58 -11.79 1.82
N LEU A 44 8.71 -11.50 2.49
CA LEU A 44 9.81 -10.77 1.87
C LEU A 44 10.48 -11.69 0.85
N ARG A 45 10.73 -11.17 -0.35
CA ARG A 45 11.38 -11.83 -1.47
C ARG A 45 12.74 -11.21 -1.79
N ALA A 46 13.02 -10.00 -1.30
CA ALA A 46 14.28 -9.31 -1.50
C ALA A 46 14.85 -8.72 -0.19
N PRO A 47 16.17 -8.52 -0.08
CA PRO A 47 16.81 -8.06 1.14
C PRO A 47 16.53 -6.58 1.45
N ASP A 48 16.07 -5.80 0.47
CA ASP A 48 15.67 -4.39 0.60
C ASP A 48 14.15 -4.21 0.81
N GLU A 49 13.41 -5.30 1.05
CA GLU A 49 11.97 -5.23 1.29
C GLU A 49 11.61 -5.08 2.77
N LEU A 50 10.48 -4.41 3.00
CA LEU A 50 9.87 -4.19 4.29
C LEU A 50 8.47 -4.80 4.28
N LEU A 51 8.11 -5.50 5.34
CA LEU A 51 6.74 -5.85 5.66
C LEU A 51 6.19 -4.76 6.57
N VAL A 52 5.22 -4.00 6.09
CA VAL A 52 4.61 -2.92 6.85
C VAL A 52 3.23 -3.34 7.30
N ARG A 53 2.96 -3.16 8.60
CA ARG A 53 1.60 -3.21 9.14
C ARG A 53 0.91 -1.89 8.81
N VAL A 54 -0.09 -1.96 7.94
CA VAL A 54 -0.86 -0.80 7.48
C VAL A 54 -1.80 -0.37 8.60
N HIS A 55 -1.77 0.91 8.95
CA HIS A 55 -2.71 1.51 9.91
C HIS A 55 -3.83 2.24 9.19
N ALA A 56 -3.46 2.99 8.15
CA ALA A 56 -4.40 3.64 7.27
C ALA A 56 -3.90 3.69 5.82
N ALA A 57 -4.86 3.65 4.89
CA ALA A 57 -4.66 3.83 3.46
C ALA A 57 -5.79 4.71 2.92
N SER A 58 -5.56 5.44 1.84
CA SER A 58 -6.60 6.27 1.22
C SER A 58 -7.18 5.58 -0.01
N VAL A 59 -8.45 5.86 -0.31
CA VAL A 59 -9.09 5.47 -1.56
C VAL A 59 -8.99 6.63 -2.54
N ASN A 60 -8.37 6.39 -3.70
CA ASN A 60 -8.15 7.41 -4.70
C ASN A 60 -8.81 7.08 -6.05
N PRO A 61 -8.99 8.07 -6.95
CA PRO A 61 -9.55 7.83 -8.29
C PRO A 61 -8.78 6.79 -9.10
N LEU A 62 -7.45 6.72 -8.97
CA LEU A 62 -6.66 5.70 -9.65
C LEU A 62 -7.02 4.29 -9.17
N ASP A 63 -7.27 4.10 -7.86
CA ASP A 63 -7.68 2.80 -7.33
C ASP A 63 -8.98 2.34 -8.00
N VAL A 64 -9.97 3.24 -8.10
CA VAL A 64 -11.26 2.97 -8.75
C VAL A 64 -11.09 2.70 -10.25
N ALA A 65 -10.27 3.49 -10.94
CA ALA A 65 -10.01 3.30 -12.37
C ALA A 65 -9.35 1.94 -12.65
N MET A 66 -8.39 1.52 -11.82
CA MET A 66 -7.75 0.21 -11.93
C MET A 66 -8.76 -0.94 -11.74
N LEU A 67 -9.76 -0.78 -10.85
CA LEU A 67 -10.85 -1.75 -10.71
C LEU A 67 -11.71 -1.88 -11.98
N GLY A 68 -11.80 -0.82 -12.80
CA GLY A 68 -12.42 -0.83 -14.13
C GLY A 68 -11.48 -1.32 -15.25
N GLY A 69 -10.30 -1.85 -14.93
CA GLY A 69 -9.34 -2.34 -15.93
C GLY A 69 -8.42 -1.28 -16.54
N TYR A 70 -8.42 -0.04 -16.01
CA TYR A 70 -7.50 0.98 -16.48
C TYR A 70 -6.04 0.53 -16.32
N GLY A 71 -5.30 0.51 -17.43
CA GLY A 71 -3.89 0.12 -17.46
C GLY A 71 -3.63 -1.38 -17.38
N ALA A 72 -4.66 -2.24 -17.30
CA ALA A 72 -4.55 -3.70 -17.13
C ALA A 72 -3.49 -4.35 -18.03
N ARG A 73 -3.50 -4.03 -19.32
CA ARG A 73 -2.53 -4.58 -20.29
C ARG A 73 -1.09 -4.24 -19.92
N VAL A 74 -0.81 -2.98 -19.63
CA VAL A 74 0.55 -2.52 -19.29
C VAL A 74 0.97 -3.08 -17.93
N LEU A 75 0.09 -3.02 -16.93
CA LEU A 75 0.38 -3.50 -15.59
C LEU A 75 0.63 -5.02 -15.57
N ASN A 76 -0.10 -5.81 -16.35
CA ASN A 76 0.14 -7.25 -16.47
C ASN A 76 1.47 -7.59 -17.14
N THR A 77 1.87 -6.83 -18.16
CA THR A 77 3.20 -6.95 -18.76
C THR A 77 4.30 -6.68 -17.73
N LEU A 78 4.15 -5.63 -16.90
CA LEU A 78 5.11 -5.31 -15.84
C LEU A 78 5.16 -6.40 -14.76
N ARG A 79 4.02 -6.97 -14.37
CA ARG A 79 3.95 -8.09 -13.42
C ARG A 79 4.69 -9.33 -13.93
N ALA A 80 4.51 -9.66 -15.20
CA ALA A 80 5.21 -10.78 -15.83
C ALA A 80 6.72 -10.54 -15.88
N ALA A 81 7.15 -9.31 -16.20
CA ALA A 81 8.57 -8.94 -16.25
C ALA A 81 9.26 -9.03 -14.89
N GLU A 82 8.55 -8.79 -13.78
CA GLU A 82 9.08 -8.90 -12.41
C GLU A 82 9.04 -10.34 -11.84
N GLY A 83 8.81 -11.35 -12.70
CA GLY A 83 8.76 -12.75 -12.28
C GLY A 83 7.50 -13.14 -11.50
N GLY A 84 6.43 -12.34 -11.61
CA GLY A 84 5.10 -12.75 -11.20
C GLY A 84 4.47 -13.70 -12.21
N GLU A 85 3.36 -14.36 -11.86
CA GLU A 85 2.66 -15.28 -12.76
C GLU A 85 1.94 -14.59 -13.94
N GLY A 86 2.10 -13.27 -14.11
CA GLY A 86 1.37 -12.47 -15.10
C GLY A 86 -0.13 -12.31 -14.78
N VAL A 87 -0.61 -12.91 -13.69
CA VAL A 87 -2.01 -12.85 -13.25
C VAL A 87 -2.19 -11.71 -12.25
N GLU A 88 -3.10 -10.78 -12.57
CA GLU A 88 -3.47 -9.66 -11.70
C GLU A 88 -4.29 -10.09 -10.49
N PHE A 89 -5.13 -11.10 -10.68
CA PHE A 89 -6.15 -11.49 -9.73
C PHE A 89 -5.73 -12.67 -8.86
N PRO A 90 -6.22 -12.72 -7.61
CA PRO A 90 -6.94 -11.66 -6.92
C PRO A 90 -6.07 -10.44 -6.62
N LEU A 91 -6.60 -9.24 -6.88
CA LEU A 91 -5.90 -7.96 -6.72
C LEU A 91 -6.33 -7.28 -5.43
N VAL A 92 -5.35 -6.85 -4.64
CA VAL A 92 -5.55 -5.89 -3.54
C VAL A 92 -5.39 -4.46 -4.07
N PRO A 93 -6.42 -3.58 -4.01
CA PRO A 93 -6.33 -2.18 -4.41
C PRO A 93 -5.62 -1.31 -3.35
N GLY A 94 -5.48 0.00 -3.61
CA GLY A 94 -4.87 0.96 -2.69
C GLY A 94 -3.40 1.17 -3.02
N ARG A 95 -2.99 2.44 -3.22
CA ARG A 95 -1.61 2.80 -3.60
C ARG A 95 -0.80 3.43 -2.49
N ASP A 96 -1.41 4.07 -1.52
CA ASP A 96 -0.70 4.79 -0.46
C ASP A 96 -1.01 4.19 0.92
N PHE A 97 -0.13 4.44 1.89
CA PHE A 97 -0.35 4.00 3.27
C PHE A 97 0.48 4.78 4.28
N VAL A 98 -0.01 4.76 5.53
CA VAL A 98 0.80 4.95 6.73
C VAL A 98 0.79 3.67 7.54
N GLY A 99 1.93 3.36 8.15
CA GLY A 99 2.05 2.14 8.93
C GLY A 99 3.32 2.07 9.76
N VAL A 100 3.57 0.88 10.27
CA VAL A 100 4.76 0.57 11.08
C VAL A 100 5.46 -0.63 10.47
N VAL A 101 6.78 -0.55 10.32
CA VAL A 101 7.58 -1.69 9.86
C VAL A 101 7.43 -2.85 10.85
N GLU A 102 6.86 -3.96 10.39
CA GLU A 102 6.71 -5.19 11.15
C GLU A 102 7.95 -6.07 11.00
N ARG A 103 8.50 -6.14 9.78
CA ARG A 103 9.73 -6.88 9.47
C ARG A 103 10.52 -6.15 8.39
N ALA A 104 11.84 -6.22 8.48
CA ALA A 104 12.74 -5.66 7.49
C ALA A 104 13.65 -6.76 6.92
N GLY A 105 13.96 -6.67 5.63
CA GLY A 105 15.02 -7.44 5.02
C GLY A 105 16.40 -6.98 5.51
N ALA A 106 17.41 -7.83 5.31
CA ALA A 106 18.76 -7.60 5.85
C ALA A 106 19.46 -6.34 5.31
N ALA A 107 19.12 -5.91 4.10
CA ALA A 107 19.73 -4.76 3.43
C ALA A 107 18.85 -3.50 3.44
N ALA A 108 17.64 -3.56 4.03
CA ALA A 108 16.82 -2.36 4.20
C ALA A 108 17.55 -1.35 5.09
N ARG A 109 17.22 -0.05 4.98
CA ARG A 109 17.64 0.99 5.94
C ARG A 109 16.71 1.04 7.13
N LEU A 110 15.40 0.96 6.89
CA LEU A 110 14.39 1.00 7.96
C LEU A 110 14.27 -0.34 8.70
N ARG A 111 13.86 -0.29 9.96
CA ARG A 111 13.85 -1.38 10.95
C ARG A 111 12.48 -1.51 11.60
N ARG A 112 12.24 -2.68 12.19
CA ARG A 112 10.99 -2.98 12.90
C ARG A 112 10.69 -1.89 13.93
N GLY A 113 9.45 -1.40 13.94
CA GLY A 113 8.97 -0.37 14.86
C GLY A 113 8.99 1.05 14.28
N GLU A 114 9.71 1.30 13.18
CA GLU A 114 9.71 2.61 12.54
C GLU A 114 8.37 2.89 11.86
N ARG A 115 7.89 4.14 12.02
CA ARG A 115 6.67 4.63 11.38
C ARG A 115 7.02 5.12 9.99
N VAL A 116 6.23 4.71 9.01
CA VAL A 116 6.51 4.98 7.61
C VAL A 116 5.27 5.48 6.88
N TRP A 117 5.53 6.30 5.86
CA TRP A 117 4.59 6.62 4.80
C TRP A 117 5.18 6.16 3.47
N GLY A 118 4.34 5.73 2.54
CA GLY A 118 4.81 5.43 1.19
C GLY A 118 3.70 5.20 0.18
N VAL A 119 4.14 5.03 -1.07
CA VAL A 119 3.31 4.77 -2.24
C VAL A 119 3.83 3.52 -2.95
N VAL A 120 2.93 2.63 -3.33
CA VAL A 120 3.21 1.35 -3.94
C VAL A 120 2.95 1.42 -5.45
N PRO A 121 3.89 0.98 -6.30
CA PRO A 121 3.71 0.98 -7.75
C PRO A 121 2.45 0.21 -8.20
N PRO A 122 1.67 0.70 -9.19
CA PRO A 122 0.36 0.13 -9.54
C PRO A 122 0.35 -1.35 -9.96
N HIS A 123 1.46 -1.87 -10.47
CA HIS A 123 1.58 -3.29 -10.83
C HIS A 123 1.74 -4.22 -9.61
N ARG A 124 2.01 -3.69 -8.41
CA ARG A 124 2.15 -4.45 -7.16
C ARG A 124 0.84 -4.54 -6.37
N GLN A 125 0.72 -5.59 -5.56
CA GLN A 125 -0.39 -5.76 -4.61
C GLN A 125 -0.48 -4.55 -3.65
N GLY A 126 -1.69 -4.09 -3.39
CA GLY A 126 -1.96 -2.80 -2.77
C GLY A 126 -2.06 -2.77 -1.25
N THR A 127 -2.45 -1.60 -0.78
CA THR A 127 -2.41 -1.19 0.62
C THR A 127 -3.75 -1.31 1.34
N HIS A 128 -4.83 -1.66 0.65
CA HIS A 128 -6.11 -2.01 1.27
C HIS A 128 -6.09 -3.41 1.91
N ALA A 129 -5.05 -3.66 2.71
CA ALA A 129 -4.78 -4.87 3.45
C ALA A 129 -4.16 -4.53 4.81
N GLN A 130 -4.14 -5.48 5.74
CA GLN A 130 -3.48 -5.26 7.03
C GLN A 130 -1.95 -5.20 6.92
N TYR A 131 -1.37 -5.87 5.92
CA TYR A 131 0.06 -5.86 5.66
C TYR A 131 0.35 -5.68 4.17
N VAL A 132 1.43 -4.96 3.89
CA VAL A 132 1.95 -4.76 2.53
C VAL A 132 3.46 -4.96 2.52
N VAL A 133 3.99 -5.53 1.43
CA VAL A 133 5.43 -5.59 1.18
C VAL A 133 5.82 -4.49 0.22
N VAL A 134 6.83 -3.72 0.60
CA VAL A 134 7.35 -2.57 -0.16
C VAL A 134 8.87 -2.60 -0.17
N ARG A 135 9.49 -1.99 -1.18
CA ARG A 135 10.93 -1.70 -1.11
C ARG A 135 11.17 -0.54 -0.14
N ASP A 136 12.30 -0.60 0.56
CA ASP A 136 12.75 0.46 1.46
C ASP A 136 12.86 1.83 0.77
N SER A 137 13.14 1.86 -0.54
CA SER A 137 13.18 3.09 -1.34
C SER A 137 11.81 3.69 -1.69
N TRP A 138 10.71 2.95 -1.46
CA TRP A 138 9.34 3.44 -1.73
C TRP A 138 8.70 4.11 -0.54
N VAL A 139 9.40 4.09 0.60
CA VAL A 139 8.90 4.63 1.87
C VAL A 139 9.87 5.64 2.43
N ILE A 140 9.31 6.54 3.22
CA ILE A 140 10.07 7.48 4.04
C ILE A 140 9.66 7.34 5.49
N ASP A 141 10.59 7.70 6.38
CA ASP A 141 10.28 7.84 7.79
C ASP A 141 9.18 8.90 7.96
N LEU A 142 8.15 8.55 8.74
CA LEU A 142 6.97 9.41 8.92
C LEU A 142 7.30 10.72 9.64
N ALA A 143 8.27 10.72 10.57
CA ALA A 143 8.72 11.94 11.23
C ALA A 143 9.48 12.85 10.24
N MET A 144 10.32 12.27 9.36
CA MET A 144 10.94 13.04 8.27
C MET A 144 9.90 13.63 7.32
N PHE A 145 8.83 12.89 7.01
CA PHE A 145 7.74 13.38 6.18
C PHE A 145 7.08 14.63 6.79
N CYS A 146 6.72 14.55 8.08
CA CYS A 146 6.06 15.65 8.80
C CYS A 146 6.95 16.88 8.96
N ASN A 147 8.28 16.70 9.12
CA ASN A 147 9.20 17.80 9.37
C ASN A 147 9.68 18.51 8.09
N ASN A 148 9.81 17.81 6.96
CA ASN A 148 10.51 18.35 5.78
C ASN A 148 9.72 18.31 4.46
N TYR A 149 8.68 17.48 4.34
CA TYR A 149 8.07 17.19 3.03
C TYR A 149 6.65 17.75 2.86
N PHE A 150 6.13 18.45 3.86
CA PHE A 150 4.81 19.07 3.83
C PHE A 150 4.61 20.02 2.62
N HIS A 151 5.69 20.69 2.18
CA HIS A 151 5.66 21.63 1.05
C HIS A 151 6.04 21.02 -0.31
N ILE A 152 6.82 19.94 -0.34
CA ILE A 152 7.37 19.38 -1.61
C ILE A 152 6.35 18.47 -2.30
N ILE A 153 5.57 17.72 -1.53
CA ILE A 153 4.60 16.76 -2.09
C ILE A 153 3.44 17.47 -2.83
N ILE A 154 3.14 18.72 -2.50
CA ILE A 154 2.16 19.55 -3.24
C ILE A 154 2.61 19.82 -4.70
N ASN A 155 3.91 19.76 -5.00
CA ASN A 155 4.45 20.25 -6.27
C ASN A 155 4.99 19.16 -7.23
N MET A 156 5.05 17.88 -6.82
CA MET A 156 5.73 16.83 -7.61
C MET A 156 4.84 16.04 -8.60
N LEU A 157 3.52 16.24 -8.59
CA LEU A 157 2.63 15.67 -9.61
C LEU A 157 1.56 16.70 -9.97
N PRO A 158 1.45 17.17 -11.23
CA PRO A 158 0.35 18.05 -11.66
C PRO A 158 -1.01 17.32 -11.72
N LEU A 159 -1.12 16.13 -11.12
CA LEU A 159 -2.32 15.30 -11.08
C LEU A 159 -2.82 15.20 -9.62
N ASN A 160 -3.72 16.12 -9.29
CA ASN A 160 -4.67 16.12 -8.17
C ASN A 160 -4.13 16.44 -6.76
N MET A 161 -4.35 17.69 -6.36
CA MET A 161 -4.34 18.21 -4.98
C MET A 161 -5.16 17.37 -3.95
N SER A 162 -6.02 16.44 -4.39
CA SER A 162 -6.84 15.58 -3.52
C SER A 162 -6.07 14.42 -2.86
N TYR A 163 -5.03 13.86 -3.51
CA TYR A 163 -4.26 12.73 -2.95
C TYR A 163 -3.61 13.10 -1.61
N HIS A 164 -3.14 14.34 -1.50
CA HIS A 164 -2.35 14.81 -0.37
C HIS A 164 -3.20 15.19 0.85
N ALA A 165 -4.36 15.80 0.63
CA ALA A 165 -5.23 16.27 1.71
C ALA A 165 -5.82 15.12 2.55
N THR A 166 -6.23 14.02 1.93
CA THR A 166 -6.83 12.89 2.64
C THR A 166 -5.82 12.11 3.47
N MET A 167 -4.60 11.97 2.96
CA MET A 167 -3.54 11.31 3.71
C MET A 167 -3.00 12.19 4.84
N LEU A 168 -2.97 13.52 4.66
CA LEU A 168 -2.64 14.48 5.73
C LEU A 168 -3.57 14.33 6.95
N ILE A 169 -4.88 14.12 6.74
CA ILE A 169 -5.83 13.87 7.84
C ILE A 169 -5.55 12.54 8.54
N ALA A 170 -5.12 11.51 7.80
CA ALA A 170 -4.72 10.24 8.39
C ALA A 170 -3.45 10.45 9.24
N VAL A 171 -2.39 10.99 8.65
CA VAL A 171 -1.07 11.24 9.28
C VAL A 171 -1.19 12.08 10.55
N SER A 172 -1.97 13.17 10.54
CA SER A 172 -2.16 14.05 11.71
C SER A 172 -2.77 13.34 12.92
N LYS A 173 -3.45 12.20 12.74
CA LYS A 173 -4.03 11.41 13.84
C LYS A 173 -3.10 10.30 14.34
N TYR A 174 -1.93 10.13 13.72
CA TYR A 174 -0.90 9.14 14.07
C TYR A 174 0.41 9.79 14.57
N LEU A 175 0.48 11.13 14.57
CA LEU A 175 1.41 11.92 15.38
C LEU A 175 0.85 12.05 16.80
#